data_AF-A0A059EZM8-F1
#
_entry.id   AF-A0A059EZM8-F1
#
_cell.length_a   1.000
_cell.length_b   1.000
_cell.length_c   1.000
_cell.angle_alpha   90.00
_cell.angle_beta   90.00
_cell.angle_gamma   90.00
#
_symmetry.space_group_name_H-M   'P 1'
#
loop_
_entity.id
_entity.type
_entity.pdbx_description
1 polymer ?
#
loop_
_entity_poly.entity_id
_entity_poly.type
_entity_poly.pdbx_seq_one_letter_code
_entity_poly.pdbx_strand_id
1 'polypeptide(L)'
;EYFSIRINSFFENFSADLGFIIRVIIKYLTRQQIFSILEYFRVNKSLIYKIINKFLFLIPITDDSNNNLGGLGMIVQIDESMLNFKAKNHRAFSR
;
A
#
# COMPACT_ATOMS: atom_id res chain seq x y z
N GLU A 1 -3.72 21.57 29.49
CA GLU A 1 -2.90 22.08 28.38
C GLU A 1 -3.49 21.61 27.06
N TYR A 2 -3.44 22.45 26.02
CA TYR A 2 -3.85 22.06 24.66
C TYR A 2 -2.59 21.87 23.82
N PHE A 3 -2.56 20.82 22.99
CA PHE A 3 -1.47 20.59 22.05
C PHE A 3 -2.00 20.52 20.62
N SER A 4 -1.15 20.92 19.66
CA SER A 4 -1.48 20.84 18.24
C SER A 4 -1.18 19.43 17.73
N ILE A 5 -2.17 18.79 17.12
CA ILE A 5 -2.00 17.50 16.42
C ILE A 5 -1.03 17.57 15.24
N ARG A 6 -0.61 18.77 14.81
CA ARG A 6 0.32 18.94 13.68
C ARG A 6 1.78 18.85 14.07
N ILE A 7 2.15 19.19 15.30
CA ILE A 7 3.56 19.26 15.73
C ILE A 7 4.10 17.84 15.90
N ASN A 8 5.32 17.56 15.39
CA ASN A 8 5.99 16.25 15.49
C ASN A 8 5.11 15.07 15.05
N SER A 9 4.34 15.27 13.98
CA SER A 9 3.34 14.31 13.53
C SER A 9 3.36 14.11 12.03
N PHE A 10 2.59 13.13 11.56
CA PHE A 10 2.29 13.00 10.13
C PHE A 10 1.70 14.30 9.53
N PHE A 11 0.91 15.06 10.28
CA PHE A 11 0.24 16.28 9.79
C PHE A 11 1.14 17.52 9.73
N GLU A 12 2.40 17.39 10.15
CA GLU A 12 3.38 18.47 10.11
C GLU A 12 3.69 18.91 8.67
N ASN A 13 3.89 20.22 8.48
CA ASN A 13 4.22 20.85 7.19
C ASN A 13 3.15 20.67 6.08
N PHE A 14 1.90 20.41 6.47
CA PHE A 14 0.74 20.55 5.60
C PHE A 14 -0.04 21.82 5.93
N SER A 15 -0.27 22.64 4.92
CA SER A 15 -1.16 23.81 4.98
C SER A 15 -2.64 23.47 4.82
N ALA A 16 -2.96 22.22 4.45
CA ALA A 16 -4.33 21.76 4.22
C ALA A 16 -5.03 21.26 5.49
N ASP A 17 -6.36 21.26 5.47
CA ASP A 17 -7.21 20.76 6.55
C ASP A 17 -6.97 19.28 6.85
N LEU A 18 -7.03 18.93 8.14
CA LEU A 18 -6.86 17.54 8.59
C LEU A 18 -7.86 16.60 7.91
N GLY A 19 -9.12 17.00 7.80
CA GLY A 19 -10.17 16.22 7.14
C GLY A 19 -9.89 16.00 5.65
N PHE A 20 -9.27 16.97 4.97
CA PHE A 20 -8.85 16.78 3.58
C PHE A 20 -7.74 15.73 3.48
N ILE A 21 -6.71 15.85 4.31
CA ILE A 21 -5.57 14.91 4.36
C ILE A 21 -6.06 13.48 4.60
N ILE A 22 -6.92 13.29 5.60
CA ILE A 22 -7.48 11.97 5.95
C ILE A 22 -8.31 11.40 4.79
N ARG A 23 -9.16 12.20 4.14
CA ARG A 23 -9.96 11.73 2.99
C ARG A 23 -9.11 11.30 1.80
N VAL A 24 -8.00 11.99 1.53
CA VAL A 24 -7.03 11.58 0.49
C VAL A 24 -6.45 10.21 0.81
N ILE A 25 -6.04 9.98 2.06
CA ILE A 25 -5.48 8.70 2.51
C ILE A 25 -6.53 7.60 2.41
N ILE A 26 -7.75 7.83 2.88
CA ILE A 26 -8.84 6.84 2.80
C ILE A 26 -9.08 6.42 1.35
N LYS A 27 -9.17 7.38 0.42
CA LYS A 27 -9.35 7.06 -1.00
C LYS A 27 -8.20 6.23 -1.57
N TYR A 28 -6.97 6.57 -1.20
CA TYR A 28 -5.79 5.80 -1.58
C TYR A 28 -5.84 4.37 -1.04
N LEU A 29 -6.18 4.19 0.24
CA LEU A 29 -6.32 2.89 0.89
C LEU A 29 -7.45 2.04 0.30
N THR A 30 -8.52 2.65 -0.18
CA THR A 30 -9.60 1.96 -0.92
C THR A 30 -9.22 1.54 -2.34
N ARG A 31 -7.92 1.51 -2.67
CA ARG A 31 -7.35 1.10 -3.96
C ARG A 31 -7.85 1.91 -5.16
N GLN A 32 -8.24 3.17 -4.94
CA GLN A 32 -8.55 4.08 -6.04
C GLN A 32 -7.26 4.50 -6.76
N GLN A 33 -7.30 4.53 -8.09
CA GLN A 33 -6.17 5.02 -8.88
C GLN A 33 -5.87 6.48 -8.54
N ILE A 34 -4.60 6.85 -8.43
CA ILE A 34 -4.16 8.21 -8.08
C ILE A 34 -4.80 9.25 -9.02
N PHE A 35 -4.87 8.96 -10.31
CA PHE A 35 -5.52 9.84 -11.28
C PHE A 35 -6.98 10.18 -10.91
N SER A 36 -7.76 9.16 -10.54
CA SER A 36 -9.15 9.34 -10.10
C SER A 36 -9.25 10.17 -8.82
N ILE A 37 -8.32 9.99 -7.89
CA ILE A 37 -8.25 10.78 -6.65
C ILE A 37 -7.97 12.26 -6.96
N LEU A 38 -7.04 12.54 -7.88
CA LEU A 38 -6.72 13.91 -8.33
C LEU A 38 -7.95 14.58 -8.95
N GLU A 39 -8.65 13.86 -9.82
CA GLU A 39 -9.84 14.35 -10.51
C GLU A 39 -11.01 14.60 -9.55
N TYR A 40 -11.17 13.75 -8.54
CA TYR A 40 -12.20 13.89 -7.52
C TYR A 40 -12.04 15.16 -6.69
N PHE A 41 -10.82 15.44 -6.19
CA PHE A 41 -10.62 16.58 -5.31
C PHE A 41 -10.45 17.91 -6.05
N ARG A 42 -10.09 17.90 -7.34
CA ARG A 42 -9.92 19.10 -8.19
C ARG A 42 -9.03 20.20 -7.59
N VAL A 43 -8.10 19.81 -6.72
CA VAL A 43 -7.16 20.70 -6.02
C VAL A 43 -5.74 20.50 -6.55
N ASN A 44 -4.79 21.23 -5.95
CA ASN A 44 -3.38 21.14 -6.26
C ASN A 44 -2.85 19.69 -6.19
N LYS A 45 -2.47 19.15 -7.36
CA LYS A 45 -1.95 17.79 -7.50
C LYS A 45 -0.72 17.55 -6.63
N SER A 46 0.15 18.56 -6.49
CA SER A 46 1.37 18.48 -5.68
C SER A 46 1.08 18.17 -4.21
N LEU A 47 0.01 18.76 -3.65
CA LEU A 47 -0.40 18.49 -2.29
C LEU A 47 -0.86 17.03 -2.11
N ILE A 48 -1.66 16.51 -3.04
CA ILE A 48 -2.14 15.12 -2.99
C ILE A 48 -0.97 14.14 -3.09
N TYR A 49 -0.03 14.37 -4.02
CA TYR A 49 1.18 13.57 -4.12
C TYR A 49 2.02 13.65 -2.83
N LYS A 50 2.18 14.83 -2.23
CA LYS A 50 2.90 15.00 -0.96
C LYS A 50 2.26 14.19 0.17
N ILE A 51 0.93 14.17 0.26
CA ILE A 51 0.19 13.39 1.26
C ILE A 51 0.44 11.89 1.06
N ILE A 52 0.25 11.39 -0.17
CA ILE A 52 0.42 9.96 -0.49
C ILE A 52 1.87 9.53 -0.27
N ASN A 53 2.85 10.31 -0.73
CA ASN A 53 4.26 9.97 -0.57
C ASN A 53 4.66 9.95 0.90
N LYS A 54 4.28 10.97 1.68
CA LYS A 54 4.56 10.98 3.14
C LYS A 54 3.93 9.78 3.84
N PHE A 55 2.76 9.33 3.38
CA PHE A 55 2.11 8.12 3.90
C PHE A 55 2.88 6.85 3.51
N LEU A 56 3.29 6.71 2.25
CA LEU A 56 4.09 5.57 1.77
C LEU A 56 5.42 5.42 2.51
N PHE A 57 6.09 6.53 2.85
CA PHE A 57 7.31 6.50 3.65
C PHE A 57 7.14 5.95 5.07
N LEU A 58 5.90 5.90 5.59
CA LEU A 58 5.60 5.27 6.88
C LEU A 58 5.35 3.77 6.76
N ILE A 59 5.10 3.26 5.56
CA ILE A 59 4.91 1.83 5.34
C ILE A 59 6.29 1.17 5.38
N PRO A 60 6.52 0.20 6.28
CA PRO A 60 7.79 -0.50 6.34
C PRO A 60 8.02 -1.24 5.02
N ILE A 61 9.29 -1.39 4.64
CA ILE A 61 9.66 -2.27 3.53
C ILE A 61 9.18 -3.68 3.89
N THR A 62 8.32 -4.24 3.05
CA THR A 62 7.89 -5.63 3.20
C THR A 62 9.06 -6.54 2.88
N ASP A 63 9.49 -7.35 3.85
CA ASP A 63 10.42 -8.45 3.64
C ASP A 63 9.63 -9.76 3.47
N ASP A 64 9.35 -10.10 2.21
CA ASP A 64 8.65 -11.35 1.87
C ASP A 64 9.61 -12.54 1.70
N SER A 65 10.89 -12.42 2.08
CA SER A 65 11.89 -13.51 1.94
C SER A 65 11.40 -14.85 2.50
N ASN A 66 10.66 -14.81 3.61
CA ASN A 66 10.13 -15.98 4.30
C ASN A 66 8.63 -16.24 4.07
N ASN A 67 7.94 -15.41 3.28
CA ASN A 67 6.48 -15.49 3.05
C ASN A 67 6.11 -15.65 1.56
N ASN A 68 6.98 -16.30 0.79
CA ASN A 68 6.74 -16.57 -0.62
C ASN A 68 5.93 -17.87 -0.80
N LEU A 69 4.81 -17.77 -1.53
CA LEU A 69 4.07 -18.92 -2.04
C LEU A 69 4.90 -19.64 -3.10
N GLY A 70 5.75 -20.56 -2.63
CA GLY A 70 6.75 -21.24 -3.46
C GLY A 70 7.94 -20.33 -3.73
N GLY A 71 9.04 -20.60 -3.05
CA GLY A 71 10.32 -19.92 -3.29
C GLY A 71 10.84 -20.10 -4.71
N LEU A 72 12.02 -19.57 -4.98
CA LEU A 72 12.63 -19.60 -6.31
C LEU A 72 12.65 -21.03 -6.91
N GLY A 73 12.10 -21.19 -8.11
CA GLY A 73 12.05 -22.48 -8.81
C GLY A 73 10.90 -23.39 -8.39
N MET A 74 9.97 -22.94 -7.54
CA MET A 74 8.76 -23.66 -7.17
C MET A 74 7.55 -23.19 -7.98
N ILE A 75 6.73 -24.14 -8.43
CA ILE A 75 5.40 -23.91 -9.00
C ILE A 75 4.39 -24.25 -7.90
N VAL A 76 3.61 -23.27 -7.45
CA VAL A 76 2.48 -23.51 -6.55
C VAL A 76 1.20 -23.62 -7.37
N GLN A 77 0.59 -24.79 -7.33
CA GLN A 77 -0.73 -25.04 -7.88
C GLN A 77 -1.76 -24.84 -6.77
N ILE A 78 -2.64 -23.86 -6.92
CA ILE A 78 -3.73 -23.56 -5.99
C ILE A 78 -5.00 -24.25 -6.50
N ASP A 79 -5.65 -25.00 -5.62
CA ASP A 79 -7.00 -25.54 -5.81
C ASP A 79 -7.98 -24.63 -5.09
N GLU A 80 -8.60 -23.73 -5.85
CA GLU A 80 -9.54 -22.73 -5.33
C GLU A 80 -10.85 -23.35 -4.82
N SER A 81 -11.25 -24.53 -5.34
CA SER A 81 -12.50 -25.20 -4.94
C SER A 81 -12.40 -25.81 -3.54
N MET A 82 -11.22 -26.28 -3.18
CA MET A 82 -10.95 -26.88 -1.87
C MET A 82 -10.13 -25.98 -0.94
N LEU A 83 -9.77 -24.76 -1.38
CA LEU A 83 -8.88 -23.84 -0.68
C LEU A 83 -7.53 -24.48 -0.28
N ASN A 84 -7.00 -25.35 -1.14
CA ASN A 84 -5.76 -26.09 -0.91
C ASN A 84 -4.66 -25.67 -1.89
N PHE A 85 -3.40 -25.97 -1.59
CA PHE A 85 -2.28 -25.73 -2.51
C PHE A 85 -1.30 -26.88 -2.54
N LYS A 86 -0.60 -27.04 -3.68
CA LYS A 86 0.50 -27.99 -3.87
C LYS A 86 1.69 -27.26 -4.46
N ALA A 87 2.83 -27.30 -3.79
CA ALA A 87 4.08 -26.76 -4.31
C ALA A 87 4.90 -27.88 -4.99
N LYS A 88 5.32 -27.67 -6.24
CA LYS A 88 6.16 -28.60 -7.03
C LYS A 88 7.44 -27.89 -7.45
N ASN A 89 8.57 -28.60 -7.43
CA ASN A 89 9.79 -28.08 -8.05
C ASN A 89 9.62 -28.01 -9.57
N HIS A 90 10.02 -26.89 -10.19
CA HIS A 90 10.00 -26.70 -11.64
C HIS A 90 10.86 -27.76 -12.38
N ARG A 91 11.86 -28.34 -11.71
CA ARG A 91 12.79 -29.32 -12.27
C ARG A 91 12.58 -30.76 -11.79
N ALA A 92 11.37 -31.16 -11.43
CA ALA A 92 11.08 -32.59 -11.23
C ALA A 92 10.83 -33.30 -12.58
N PHE A 93 11.88 -33.38 -13.41
CA PHE A 93 12.01 -34.42 -14.43
C PHE A 93 13.43 -34.96 -14.37
N SER A 94 13.62 -36.03 -13.61
CA SER A 94 14.82 -36.86 -13.65
C SER A 94 14.41 -38.32 -13.50
N ARG A 95 14.34 -38.98 -14.66
CA ARG A 95 14.23 -40.43 -14.94
C ARG A 95 13.00 -41.18 -14.44
#